data_AF-A0A3S4TE97-F1
#
_entry.id   AF-A0A3S4TE97-F1
#
_cell.length_a   1.000
_cell.length_b   1.000
_cell.length_c   1.000
_cell.angle_alpha   90.00
_cell.angle_beta   90.00
_cell.angle_gamma   90.00
#
_symmetry.space_group_name_H-M   'P 1'
#
loop_
_entity.id
_entity.type
_entity.pdbx_description
1 polymer ?
#
loop_
_entity_poly.entity_id
_entity_poly.type
_entity_poly.pdbx_seq_one_letter_code
_entity_poly.pdbx_strand_id
1 'polypeptide(L)'
;GGGLRKALEHFQDGPVLVMNGDIFHDIDLSRLVQAHAAGNDAVTMALHDYPRFNSVFVQQERIRDFLSSKEALKKTKKEGAEEQTLLAFTGIHLVNRDVLEAIPQECFFHIIDLYKELAKAGKIGFSRIDGSFWQDMGTPDDYLDLHRHLLSSQTPSWCIHESAVIGKDVELKDWGAVGPRAVIGDGARLARCVIWEDAEVAAGSQRVDTISITAQS
;
A
#
# COMPACT_ATOMS: atom_id res chain seq x y z
N GLY A 1 7.13 16.88 -2.28
CA GLY A 1 6.18 16.25 -3.21
C GLY A 1 5.95 17.11 -4.44
N GLY A 2 6.91 17.19 -5.36
CA GLY A 2 6.75 17.93 -6.62
C GLY A 2 6.25 17.09 -7.79
N GLY A 3 6.17 15.76 -7.64
CA GLY A 3 5.81 14.84 -8.74
C GLY A 3 4.43 15.10 -9.32
N LEU A 4 3.40 15.22 -8.47
CA LEU A 4 2.02 15.48 -8.91
C LEU A 4 1.88 16.84 -9.60
N ARG A 5 2.54 17.88 -9.08
CA ARG A 5 2.51 19.21 -9.68
C ARG A 5 3.17 19.24 -11.06
N LYS A 6 4.31 18.55 -11.21
CA LYS A 6 5.00 18.41 -12.51
C LYS A 6 4.18 17.60 -13.51
N ALA A 7 3.48 16.57 -13.05
CA ALA A 7 2.64 15.73 -13.91
C ALA A 7 1.32 16.39 -14.36
N LEU A 8 0.94 17.52 -13.74
CA LEU A 8 -0.36 18.17 -13.97
C LEU A 8 -0.61 18.54 -15.43
N GLU A 9 0.43 18.92 -16.17
CA GLU A 9 0.32 19.25 -17.60
C GLU A 9 -0.09 18.06 -18.47
N HIS A 10 0.09 16.83 -17.98
CA HIS A 10 -0.29 15.61 -18.66
C HIS A 10 -1.70 15.11 -18.28
N PHE A 11 -2.34 15.72 -17.28
CA PHE A 11 -3.68 15.33 -16.86
C PHE A 11 -4.76 16.01 -17.70
N GLN A 12 -5.81 15.26 -18.00
CA GLN A 12 -7.03 15.78 -18.62
C GLN A 12 -7.84 16.63 -17.63
N ASP A 13 -8.95 17.20 -18.10
CA ASP A 13 -9.88 17.94 -17.24
C ASP A 13 -10.57 17.02 -16.22
N GLY A 14 -10.84 17.57 -15.04
CA GLY A 14 -11.53 16.88 -13.96
C GLY A 14 -10.62 16.44 -12.79
N PRO A 15 -11.19 15.72 -11.81
CA PRO A 15 -10.44 15.20 -10.67
C PRO A 15 -9.40 14.16 -11.07
N VAL A 16 -8.29 14.13 -10.35
CA VAL A 16 -7.17 13.21 -10.56
C VAL A 16 -7.22 12.12 -9.50
N LEU A 17 -7.23 10.85 -9.94
CA LEU A 17 -7.03 9.71 -9.06
C LEU A 17 -5.54 9.54 -8.77
N VAL A 18 -5.17 9.58 -7.50
CA VAL A 18 -3.80 9.44 -7.02
C VAL A 18 -3.71 8.21 -6.14
N MET A 19 -2.70 7.37 -6.41
CA MET A 19 -2.42 6.14 -5.68
C MET A 19 -0.92 6.03 -5.43
N ASN A 20 -0.55 5.50 -4.26
CA ASN A 20 0.81 5.10 -3.98
C ASN A 20 1.23 3.93 -4.90
N GLY A 21 2.52 3.84 -5.24
CA GLY A 21 3.04 2.81 -6.15
C GLY A 21 3.40 1.49 -5.47
N ASP A 22 3.41 1.47 -4.14
CA ASP A 22 3.88 0.40 -3.27
C ASP A 22 2.74 -0.21 -2.42
N ILE A 23 1.50 -0.14 -2.91
CA ILE A 23 0.34 -0.74 -2.26
C ILE A 23 -0.23 -1.88 -3.12
N PHE A 24 -0.78 -2.91 -2.46
CA PHE A 24 -1.60 -3.95 -3.08
C PHE A 24 -3.00 -3.90 -2.50
N HIS A 25 -4.04 -3.96 -3.34
CA HIS A 25 -5.43 -3.91 -2.89
C HIS A 25 -6.42 -4.53 -3.87
N ASP A 26 -7.62 -4.84 -3.38
CA ASP A 26 -8.79 -5.24 -4.18
C ASP A 26 -9.95 -4.22 -4.13
N ILE A 27 -9.66 -3.02 -3.62
CA ILE A 27 -10.63 -1.93 -3.44
C ILE A 27 -11.38 -1.58 -4.74
N ASP A 28 -12.70 -1.52 -4.65
CA ASP A 28 -13.58 -0.99 -5.71
C ASP A 28 -13.49 0.55 -5.80
N LEU A 29 -12.62 1.03 -6.68
CA LEU A 29 -12.37 2.46 -6.91
C LEU A 29 -13.59 3.20 -7.47
N SER A 30 -14.56 2.50 -8.06
CA SER A 30 -15.77 3.14 -8.60
C SER A 30 -16.58 3.83 -7.50
N ARG A 31 -16.59 3.25 -6.29
CA ARG A 31 -17.25 3.84 -5.11
C ARG A 31 -16.59 5.14 -4.68
N LEU A 32 -15.25 5.19 -4.74
CA LEU A 32 -14.50 6.40 -4.42
C LEU A 32 -14.81 7.53 -5.42
N VAL A 33 -14.85 7.19 -6.71
CA VAL A 33 -15.21 8.12 -7.80
C VAL A 33 -16.63 8.65 -7.62
N GLN A 34 -17.60 7.77 -7.35
CA GLN A 34 -18.99 8.16 -7.13
C GLN A 34 -19.15 9.05 -5.88
N ALA A 35 -18.47 8.71 -4.79
CA ALA A 35 -18.49 9.51 -3.56
C ALA A 35 -17.92 10.91 -3.79
N HIS A 36 -16.81 11.02 -4.52
CA HIS A 36 -16.21 12.30 -4.84
C HIS A 36 -17.11 13.15 -5.76
N ALA A 37 -17.70 12.54 -6.79
CA ALA A 37 -18.59 13.23 -7.73
C ALA A 37 -19.94 13.66 -7.10
N ALA A 38 -20.45 12.89 -6.13
CA ALA A 38 -21.67 13.24 -5.39
C ALA A 38 -21.42 14.30 -4.31
N GLY A 39 -20.17 14.44 -3.86
CA GLY A 39 -19.74 15.41 -2.88
C GLY A 39 -19.38 16.77 -3.50
N ASN A 40 -18.99 17.71 -2.65
CA ASN A 40 -18.39 18.98 -3.05
C ASN A 40 -17.00 19.12 -2.39
N ASP A 41 -16.30 17.99 -2.30
CA ASP A 41 -15.05 17.87 -1.59
C ASP A 41 -13.90 18.19 -2.55
N ALA A 42 -12.91 18.92 -2.05
CA ALA A 42 -11.71 19.21 -2.82
C ALA A 42 -10.83 17.95 -2.94
N VAL A 43 -10.91 17.08 -1.93
CA VAL A 43 -10.21 15.79 -1.87
C VAL A 43 -11.17 14.76 -1.26
N THR A 44 -11.23 13.57 -1.84
CA THR A 44 -11.92 12.42 -1.22
C THR A 44 -10.93 11.26 -1.06
N MET A 45 -10.71 10.84 0.18
CA MET A 45 -9.74 9.79 0.53
C MET A 45 -10.40 8.43 0.74
N ALA A 46 -9.76 7.35 0.28
CA ALA A 46 -10.12 6.01 0.72
C ALA A 46 -9.50 5.74 2.08
N LEU A 47 -10.34 5.49 3.09
CA LEU A 47 -9.92 5.19 4.46
C LEU A 47 -10.29 3.76 4.85
N HIS A 48 -9.41 3.13 5.62
CA HIS A 48 -9.55 1.75 6.10
C HIS A 48 -9.40 1.70 7.61
N ASP A 49 -10.16 0.85 8.30
CA ASP A 49 -9.88 0.58 9.72
C ASP A 49 -8.72 -0.42 9.85
N TYR A 50 -7.50 0.12 9.94
CA TYR A 50 -6.27 -0.65 10.08
C TYR A 50 -5.45 -0.15 11.27
N PRO A 51 -5.62 -0.73 12.48
CA PRO A 51 -5.09 -0.18 13.72
C PRO A 51 -3.60 0.17 13.72
N ARG A 52 -2.76 -0.54 12.97
CA ARG A 52 -1.32 -0.24 12.81
C ARG A 52 -1.06 1.14 12.18
N PHE A 53 -1.96 1.63 11.32
CA PHE A 53 -1.81 2.86 10.52
C PHE A 53 -2.88 3.93 10.80
N ASN A 54 -3.85 3.65 11.69
CA ASN A 54 -4.93 4.59 12.02
C ASN A 54 -4.38 5.92 12.57
N SER A 55 -4.51 6.97 11.76
CA SER A 55 -3.88 8.29 11.99
C SER A 55 -4.71 9.46 11.45
N VAL A 56 -5.67 9.21 10.56
CA VAL A 56 -6.59 10.23 10.04
C VAL A 56 -7.74 10.41 11.03
N PHE A 57 -7.91 11.63 11.54
CA PHE A 57 -8.98 11.95 12.46
C PHE A 57 -10.24 12.34 11.70
N VAL A 58 -11.31 11.57 11.94
CA VAL A 58 -12.62 11.75 11.34
C VAL A 58 -13.64 12.15 12.40
N GLN A 59 -14.46 13.15 12.08
CA GLN A 59 -15.58 13.60 12.90
C GLN A 59 -16.69 14.17 12.02
N GLN A 60 -17.93 13.75 12.25
CA GLN A 60 -19.12 14.15 11.47
C GLN A 60 -18.95 13.90 9.96
N GLU A 61 -18.55 12.68 9.58
CA GLU A 61 -18.35 12.28 8.17
C GLU A 61 -17.36 13.18 7.39
N ARG A 62 -16.41 13.81 8.10
CA ARG A 62 -15.37 14.67 7.51
C ARG A 62 -14.01 14.38 8.11
N ILE A 63 -12.97 14.46 7.28
CA ILE A 63 -11.58 14.45 7.77
C ILE A 63 -11.29 15.81 8.38
N ARG A 64 -10.80 15.82 9.62
CA ARG A 64 -10.52 17.03 10.39
C ARG A 64 -9.03 17.25 10.63
N ASP A 65 -8.24 16.19 10.72
CA ASP A 65 -6.79 16.30 10.91
C ASP A 65 -6.04 15.02 10.51
N PHE A 66 -4.73 15.15 10.36
CA PHE A 66 -3.78 14.06 10.15
C PHE A 66 -2.79 14.03 11.32
N LEU A 67 -2.90 13.01 12.16
CA LEU A 67 -2.17 12.90 13.41
C LEU A 67 -0.87 12.11 13.22
N SER A 68 0.19 12.47 13.95
CA SER A 68 1.34 11.58 14.11
C SER A 68 0.97 10.34 14.93
N SER A 69 1.78 9.27 14.85
CA SER A 69 1.54 8.03 15.62
C SER A 69 1.42 8.28 17.13
N LYS A 70 2.19 9.24 17.67
CA LYS A 70 2.13 9.61 19.09
C LYS A 70 0.82 10.31 19.44
N GLU A 71 0.31 11.16 18.57
CA GLU A 71 -0.95 11.89 18.76
C GLU A 71 -2.14 10.94 18.62
N ALA A 72 -2.12 10.07 17.61
CA ALA A 72 -3.11 9.02 17.41
C ALA A 72 -3.25 8.15 18.67
N LEU A 73 -2.14 7.63 19.20
CA LEU A 73 -2.14 6.80 20.41
C LEU A 73 -2.69 7.52 21.65
N LYS A 74 -2.40 8.81 21.82
CA LYS A 74 -2.94 9.62 22.92
C LYS A 74 -4.45 9.83 22.78
N LYS A 75 -4.93 10.01 21.55
CA LYS A 75 -6.34 10.27 21.26
C LYS A 75 -7.18 9.00 21.41
N THR A 76 -6.70 7.85 20.94
CA THR A 76 -7.34 6.53 21.17
C THR A 76 -7.54 6.23 22.67
N LYS A 77 -6.65 6.71 23.54
CA LYS A 77 -6.73 6.49 25.00
C LYS A 77 -7.68 7.44 25.72
N LYS A 78 -8.09 8.56 25.10
CA LYS A 78 -8.74 9.67 25.81
C LYS A 78 -10.27 9.62 25.85
N GLU A 79 -10.98 9.13 24.83
CA GLU A 79 -12.44 9.31 24.80
C GLU A 79 -13.19 8.13 24.20
N GLY A 80 -14.18 7.65 24.96
CA GLY A 80 -15.43 7.18 24.40
C GLY A 80 -16.32 8.40 24.15
N ALA A 81 -16.67 8.63 22.90
CA ALA A 81 -17.74 9.53 22.48
C ALA A 81 -18.18 9.07 21.09
N GLU A 82 -19.47 8.84 20.93
CA GLU A 82 -20.08 8.43 19.67
C GLU A 82 -19.76 9.48 18.59
N GLU A 83 -19.34 9.06 17.40
CA GLU A 83 -18.97 9.87 16.20
C GLU A 83 -17.51 10.36 16.02
N GLN A 84 -16.53 9.82 16.75
CA GLN A 84 -15.11 10.07 16.46
C GLN A 84 -14.36 8.79 16.12
N THR A 85 -13.53 8.79 15.08
CA THR A 85 -12.76 7.60 14.68
C THR A 85 -11.41 8.00 14.09
N LEU A 86 -10.40 7.17 14.38
CA LEU A 86 -9.11 7.20 13.68
C LEU A 86 -9.09 6.10 12.64
N LEU A 87 -8.79 6.45 11.40
CA LEU A 87 -8.70 5.52 10.28
C LEU A 87 -7.33 5.63 9.59
N ALA A 88 -6.94 4.60 8.85
CA ALA A 88 -5.74 4.56 8.06
C ALA A 88 -6.01 5.20 6.69
N PHE A 89 -5.11 6.09 6.27
CA PHE A 89 -5.10 6.56 4.89
C PHE A 89 -4.40 5.51 4.02
N THR A 90 -5.09 5.07 2.96
CA THR A 90 -4.64 3.97 2.09
C THR A 90 -3.62 4.40 1.03
N GLY A 91 -3.32 5.70 0.92
CA GLY A 91 -2.59 6.26 -0.20
C GLY A 91 -3.43 6.47 -1.46
N ILE A 92 -4.72 6.09 -1.45
CA ILE A 92 -5.65 6.22 -2.58
C ILE A 92 -6.61 7.38 -2.33
N HIS A 93 -6.68 8.31 -3.28
CA HIS A 93 -7.57 9.46 -3.18
C HIS A 93 -7.85 10.12 -4.52
N LEU A 94 -8.99 10.81 -4.59
CA LEU A 94 -9.32 11.73 -5.67
C LEU A 94 -9.04 13.16 -5.24
N VAL A 95 -8.46 13.94 -6.14
CA VAL A 95 -8.06 15.33 -5.88
C VAL A 95 -8.55 16.20 -7.02
N ASN A 96 -9.28 17.27 -6.69
CA ASN A 96 -9.64 18.25 -7.71
C ASN A 96 -8.39 18.93 -8.27
N ARG A 97 -8.43 19.24 -9.57
CA ARG A 97 -7.32 19.83 -10.29
C ARG A 97 -6.83 21.15 -9.66
N ASP A 98 -7.74 21.97 -9.17
CA ASP A 98 -7.44 23.26 -8.51
C ASP A 98 -6.59 23.10 -7.24
N VAL A 99 -6.79 22.02 -6.49
CA VAL A 99 -5.94 21.67 -5.33
C VAL A 99 -4.51 21.39 -5.77
N LEU A 100 -4.33 20.64 -6.86
CA LEU A 100 -3.00 20.39 -7.43
C LEU A 100 -2.39 21.66 -8.00
N GLU A 101 -3.20 22.57 -8.53
CA GLU A 101 -2.75 23.86 -9.06
C GLU A 101 -2.22 24.81 -8.00
N ALA A 102 -2.74 24.71 -6.78
CA ALA A 102 -2.27 25.47 -5.62
C ALA A 102 -0.86 25.05 -5.14
N ILE A 103 -0.35 23.89 -5.58
CA ILE A 103 0.99 23.42 -5.20
C ILE A 103 2.06 24.28 -5.91
N PRO A 104 3.00 24.90 -5.17
CA PRO A 104 4.10 25.68 -5.77
C PRO A 104 5.00 24.81 -6.68
N GLN A 105 5.43 25.36 -7.83
CA GLN A 105 6.28 24.63 -8.80
C GLN A 105 7.77 24.57 -8.40
N GLU A 106 8.29 25.63 -7.77
CA GLU A 106 9.74 25.86 -7.62
C GLU A 106 10.29 25.59 -6.22
N CYS A 107 9.53 24.89 -5.36
CA CYS A 107 10.01 24.53 -4.03
C CYS A 107 9.55 23.15 -3.60
N PHE A 108 10.25 22.59 -2.61
CA PHE A 108 9.75 21.40 -1.93
C PHE A 108 8.45 21.77 -1.20
N PHE A 109 7.36 21.16 -1.64
CA PHE A 109 6.06 21.29 -1.00
C PHE A 109 5.60 19.92 -0.48
N HIS A 110 5.18 19.87 0.79
CA HIS A 110 4.64 18.67 1.39
C HIS A 110 3.11 18.71 1.30
N ILE A 111 2.52 17.86 0.45
CA ILE A 111 1.08 17.90 0.16
C ILE A 111 0.20 17.71 1.40
N ILE A 112 0.70 17.03 2.44
CA ILE A 112 -0.02 16.88 3.71
C ILE A 112 -0.25 18.23 4.41
N ASP A 113 0.62 19.23 4.22
CA ASP A 113 0.39 20.55 4.82
C ASP A 113 -0.84 21.22 4.19
N LEU A 114 -0.97 21.14 2.86
CA LEU A 114 -2.18 21.57 2.15
C LEU A 114 -3.41 20.76 2.60
N TYR A 115 -3.27 19.45 2.78
CA TYR A 115 -4.39 18.62 3.23
C TYR A 115 -4.82 18.95 4.65
N LYS A 116 -3.91 19.33 5.55
CA LYS A 116 -4.26 19.80 6.89
C LYS A 116 -5.05 21.10 6.85
N GLU A 117 -4.72 22.03 5.96
CA GLU A 117 -5.49 23.26 5.76
C GLU A 117 -6.89 22.97 5.21
N LEU A 118 -6.98 22.12 4.18
CA LEU A 118 -8.26 21.71 3.60
C LEU A 118 -9.13 20.94 4.60
N ALA A 119 -8.54 20.09 5.44
CA ALA A 119 -9.24 19.35 6.50
C ALA A 119 -9.85 20.31 7.55
N LYS A 120 -9.09 21.32 7.98
CA LYS A 120 -9.61 22.38 8.88
C LYS A 120 -10.76 23.16 8.24
N ALA A 121 -10.70 23.38 6.93
CA ALA A 121 -11.78 24.01 6.16
C ALA A 121 -12.97 23.07 5.86
N GLY A 122 -12.91 21.80 6.31
CA GLY A 122 -13.96 20.80 6.06
C GLY A 122 -14.07 20.37 4.58
N LYS A 123 -13.03 20.60 3.78
CA LYS A 123 -13.00 20.36 2.33
C LYS A 123 -12.52 18.95 1.94
N ILE A 124 -12.20 18.11 2.91
CA ILE A 124 -11.79 16.73 2.68
C ILE A 124 -12.87 15.77 3.20
N GLY A 125 -13.42 14.98 2.28
CA GLY A 125 -14.28 13.84 2.60
C GLY A 125 -13.54 12.52 2.47
N PHE A 126 -14.25 11.43 2.75
CA PHE A 126 -13.69 10.09 2.64
C PHE A 126 -14.74 9.06 2.21
N SER A 127 -14.26 7.91 1.75
CA SER A 127 -15.04 6.70 1.57
C SER A 127 -14.39 5.60 2.42
N ARG A 128 -15.21 4.89 3.22
CA ARG A 128 -14.74 3.71 3.95
C ARG A 128 -14.66 2.53 3.00
N ILE A 129 -13.51 1.87 2.98
CA ILE A 129 -13.24 0.69 2.14
C ILE A 129 -13.16 -0.59 2.97
N ASP A 130 -13.84 -0.61 4.11
CA ASP A 130 -13.84 -1.75 5.01
C ASP A 130 -14.32 -3.01 4.28
N GLY A 131 -13.66 -4.14 4.55
CA GLY A 131 -13.90 -5.40 3.88
C GLY A 131 -13.14 -5.59 2.56
N SER A 132 -12.40 -4.57 2.09
CA SER A 132 -11.40 -4.73 1.03
C SER A 132 -10.05 -5.12 1.64
N PHE A 133 -9.28 -5.92 0.92
CA PHE A 133 -7.87 -6.12 1.17
C PHE A 133 -7.08 -4.88 0.75
N TRP A 134 -6.21 -4.41 1.65
CA TRP A 134 -5.25 -3.35 1.38
C TRP A 134 -4.00 -3.62 2.21
N GLN A 135 -2.84 -3.52 1.58
CA GLN A 135 -1.56 -3.67 2.25
C GLN A 135 -0.51 -2.75 1.62
N ASP A 136 0.19 -2.01 2.49
CA ASP A 136 1.40 -1.28 2.15
C ASP A 136 2.60 -2.25 2.09
N MET A 137 3.43 -2.17 1.06
CA MET A 137 4.60 -3.02 0.83
C MET A 137 5.92 -2.28 1.13
N GLY A 138 5.95 -1.49 2.20
CA GLY A 138 7.12 -0.69 2.56
C GLY A 138 8.31 -1.46 3.15
N THR A 139 8.14 -2.72 3.58
CA THR A 139 9.20 -3.53 4.21
C THR A 139 9.29 -4.95 3.62
N PRO A 140 10.46 -5.63 3.74
CA PRO A 140 10.60 -7.04 3.36
C PRO A 140 9.58 -7.96 4.06
N ASP A 141 9.26 -7.69 5.33
CA ASP A 141 8.27 -8.46 6.08
C ASP A 141 6.87 -8.25 5.48
N ASP A 142 6.50 -7.01 5.16
CA ASP A 142 5.22 -6.72 4.51
C ASP A 142 5.15 -7.40 3.12
N TYR A 143 6.25 -7.46 2.38
CA TYR A 143 6.33 -8.16 1.09
C TYR A 143 6.13 -9.67 1.24
N LEU A 144 6.78 -10.32 2.20
CA LEU A 144 6.61 -11.74 2.50
C LEU A 144 5.19 -12.04 3.02
N ASP A 145 4.63 -11.15 3.84
CA ASP A 145 3.26 -11.28 4.34
C ASP A 145 2.23 -11.21 3.22
N LEU A 146 2.43 -10.32 2.23
CA LEU A 146 1.58 -10.30 1.04
C LEU A 146 1.68 -11.61 0.26
N HIS A 147 2.89 -12.13 0.03
CA HIS A 147 3.07 -13.41 -0.67
C HIS A 147 2.42 -14.56 0.09
N ARG A 148 2.57 -14.59 1.41
CA ARG A 148 1.86 -15.53 2.28
C ARG A 148 0.36 -15.43 2.06
N HIS A 149 -0.21 -14.23 2.08
CA HIS A 149 -1.64 -14.03 1.86
C HIS A 149 -2.08 -14.58 0.50
N LEU A 150 -1.40 -14.18 -0.58
CA LEU A 150 -1.76 -14.57 -1.96
C LEU A 150 -1.58 -16.07 -2.23
N LEU A 151 -0.57 -16.71 -1.63
CA LEU A 151 -0.23 -18.10 -1.88
C LEU A 151 -0.86 -19.06 -0.87
N SER A 152 -1.52 -18.60 0.19
CA SER A 152 -2.06 -19.43 1.27
C SER A 152 -3.27 -20.31 0.92
N SER A 153 -3.76 -20.28 -0.32
CA SER A 153 -4.96 -21.01 -0.72
C SER A 153 -4.80 -22.53 -0.72
N GLN A 154 -3.56 -23.05 -0.82
CA GLN A 154 -3.21 -24.48 -0.77
C GLN A 154 -1.87 -24.68 -0.05
N THR A 155 -1.59 -25.89 0.47
CA THR A 155 -0.31 -26.17 1.17
C THR A 155 0.25 -27.54 0.78
N PRO A 156 1.49 -27.63 0.23
CA PRO A 156 2.33 -26.50 -0.14
C PRO A 156 1.81 -25.76 -1.38
N SER A 157 2.07 -24.45 -1.47
CA SER A 157 1.68 -23.60 -2.60
C SER A 157 2.89 -22.88 -3.18
N TRP A 158 3.32 -23.35 -4.34
CA TRP A 158 4.51 -22.86 -5.01
C TRP A 158 4.18 -22.37 -6.41
N CYS A 159 4.47 -21.09 -6.67
CA CYS A 159 4.43 -20.52 -8.01
C CYS A 159 5.84 -20.52 -8.59
N ILE A 160 6.13 -21.45 -9.48
CA ILE A 160 7.44 -21.60 -10.11
C ILE A 160 7.31 -21.21 -11.58
N HIS A 161 8.08 -20.20 -11.99
CA HIS A 161 8.14 -19.80 -13.39
C HIS A 161 8.74 -20.94 -14.23
N GLU A 162 8.23 -21.15 -15.44
CA GLU A 162 8.63 -22.26 -16.33
C GLU A 162 10.12 -22.24 -16.72
N SER A 163 10.73 -21.05 -16.70
CA SER A 163 12.15 -20.88 -17.02
C SER A 163 13.08 -21.00 -15.80
N ALA A 164 12.55 -21.25 -14.60
CA ALA A 164 13.36 -21.51 -13.43
C ALA A 164 13.99 -22.90 -13.52
N VAL A 165 15.24 -23.02 -13.07
CA VAL A 165 15.96 -24.29 -13.01
C VAL A 165 15.90 -24.82 -11.59
N ILE A 166 15.21 -25.95 -11.42
CA ILE A 166 15.11 -26.64 -10.12
C ILE A 166 16.05 -27.83 -10.11
N GLY A 167 17.00 -27.83 -9.18
CA GLY A 167 17.93 -28.92 -8.95
C GLY A 167 17.26 -30.20 -8.45
N LYS A 168 18.05 -31.26 -8.35
CA LYS A 168 17.60 -32.55 -7.83
C LYS A 168 17.39 -32.49 -6.33
N ASP A 169 16.47 -33.30 -5.82
CA ASP A 169 16.22 -33.47 -4.38
C ASP A 169 15.91 -32.17 -3.62
N VAL A 170 15.30 -31.18 -4.29
CA VAL A 170 14.84 -29.93 -3.69
C VAL A 170 13.57 -30.16 -2.88
N GLU A 171 13.53 -29.63 -1.66
CA GLU A 171 12.39 -29.71 -0.75
C GLU A 171 11.68 -28.35 -0.66
N LEU A 172 10.41 -28.34 -1.05
CA LEU A 172 9.56 -27.15 -1.05
C LEU A 172 8.46 -27.30 0.00
N LYS A 173 8.46 -26.42 1.00
CA LYS A 173 7.52 -26.43 2.13
C LYS A 173 6.71 -25.15 2.20
N ASP A 174 5.55 -25.23 2.84
CA ASP A 174 4.61 -24.12 3.01
C ASP A 174 4.31 -23.41 1.68
N TRP A 175 4.67 -22.14 1.55
CA TRP A 175 4.48 -21.39 0.33
C TRP A 175 5.81 -20.88 -0.23
N GLY A 176 5.84 -20.59 -1.52
CA GLY A 176 6.96 -19.90 -2.13
C GLY A 176 6.71 -19.45 -3.56
N ALA A 177 7.54 -18.54 -4.03
CA ALA A 177 7.55 -18.08 -5.41
C ALA A 177 8.98 -18.15 -5.98
N VAL A 178 9.11 -18.63 -7.20
CA VAL A 178 10.38 -18.70 -7.94
C VAL A 178 10.21 -18.01 -9.29
N GLY A 179 10.93 -16.91 -9.45
CA GLY A 179 10.87 -16.04 -10.61
C GLY A 179 11.60 -16.61 -11.84
N PRO A 180 11.49 -15.91 -12.99
CA PRO A 180 12.13 -16.32 -14.23
C PRO A 180 13.63 -16.50 -14.09
N ARG A 181 14.19 -17.57 -14.68
CA ARG A 181 15.64 -17.82 -14.76
C ARG A 181 16.35 -17.99 -13.41
N ALA A 182 15.60 -18.03 -12.31
CA ALA A 182 16.14 -18.37 -11.01
C ALA A 182 16.69 -19.81 -11.02
N VAL A 183 17.79 -20.04 -10.30
CA VAL A 183 18.44 -21.35 -10.22
C VAL A 183 18.43 -21.82 -8.77
N ILE A 184 17.78 -22.96 -8.53
CA ILE A 184 17.76 -23.62 -7.22
C ILE A 184 18.70 -24.83 -7.29
N GLY A 185 19.80 -24.80 -6.54
CA GLY A 185 20.78 -25.87 -6.50
C GLY A 185 20.26 -27.15 -5.86
N ASP A 186 20.90 -28.27 -6.19
CA ASP A 186 20.56 -29.60 -5.71
C ASP A 186 20.46 -29.67 -4.17
N GLY A 187 19.47 -30.38 -3.64
CA GLY A 187 19.29 -30.61 -2.20
C GLY A 187 18.85 -29.38 -1.39
N ALA A 188 18.49 -28.27 -2.03
CA ALA A 188 18.03 -27.08 -1.33
C ALA A 188 16.69 -27.33 -0.61
N ARG A 189 16.49 -26.66 0.54
CA ARG A 189 15.25 -26.73 1.33
C ARG A 189 14.69 -25.33 1.54
N LEU A 190 13.52 -25.07 1.00
CA LEU A 190 12.92 -23.74 0.98
C LEU A 190 11.55 -23.76 1.62
N ALA A 191 11.26 -22.77 2.46
CA ALA A 191 9.94 -22.55 3.05
C ALA A 191 9.66 -21.05 3.17
N ARG A 192 8.47 -20.60 2.77
CA ARG A 192 8.06 -19.19 2.91
C ARG A 192 9.07 -18.24 2.25
N CYS A 193 9.42 -18.54 1.01
CA CYS A 193 10.49 -17.88 0.28
C CYS A 193 9.99 -17.22 -1.01
N VAL A 194 10.61 -16.08 -1.36
CA VAL A 194 10.48 -15.49 -2.70
C VAL A 194 11.86 -15.43 -3.33
N ILE A 195 12.06 -16.20 -4.39
CA ILE A 195 13.29 -16.23 -5.18
C ILE A 195 13.03 -15.40 -6.43
N TRP A 196 13.67 -14.24 -6.53
CA TRP A 196 13.48 -13.31 -7.66
C TRP A 196 14.09 -13.83 -8.95
N GLU A 197 13.80 -13.12 -10.03
CA GLU A 197 14.41 -13.39 -11.33
C GLU A 197 15.94 -13.39 -11.25
N ASP A 198 16.56 -14.32 -11.98
CA ASP A 198 18.02 -14.53 -12.04
C ASP A 198 18.70 -14.84 -10.69
N ALA A 199 17.95 -14.99 -9.60
CA ALA A 199 18.53 -15.28 -8.30
C ALA A 199 19.01 -16.74 -8.21
N GLU A 200 20.16 -16.94 -7.59
CA GLU A 200 20.75 -18.26 -7.39
C GLU A 200 20.69 -18.68 -5.92
N VAL A 201 20.16 -19.88 -5.69
CA VAL A 201 20.21 -20.55 -4.39
C VAL A 201 21.22 -21.70 -4.50
N ALA A 202 22.30 -21.62 -3.71
CA ALA A 202 23.34 -22.65 -3.73
C ALA A 202 22.81 -24.03 -3.30
N ALA A 203 23.43 -25.10 -3.82
CA ALA A 203 23.11 -26.48 -3.45
C ALA A 203 23.18 -26.70 -1.93
N GLY A 204 22.23 -27.47 -1.39
CA GLY A 204 22.10 -27.78 0.04
C GLY A 204 21.67 -26.60 0.92
N SER A 205 21.40 -25.43 0.35
CA SER A 205 20.97 -24.25 1.12
C SER A 205 19.64 -24.48 1.83
N GLN A 206 19.50 -23.92 3.02
CA GLN A 206 18.24 -23.87 3.75
C GLN A 206 17.80 -22.41 3.86
N ARG A 207 16.61 -22.08 3.33
CA ARG A 207 16.04 -20.74 3.36
C ARG A 207 14.63 -20.78 3.94
N VAL A 208 14.37 -19.87 4.86
CA VAL A 208 13.08 -19.74 5.55
C VAL A 208 12.79 -18.26 5.73
N ASP A 209 11.57 -17.81 5.42
CA ASP A 209 11.15 -16.39 5.57
C ASP A 209 12.14 -15.43 4.87
N THR A 210 12.51 -15.75 3.64
CA THR A 210 13.61 -15.07 2.92
C THR A 210 13.19 -14.60 1.54
N ILE A 211 13.69 -13.42 1.15
CA ILE A 211 13.67 -12.92 -0.23
C ILE A 211 15.10 -13.09 -0.78
N SER A 212 15.25 -13.83 -1.88
CA SER A 212 16.54 -13.98 -2.57
C SER A 212 16.53 -13.17 -3.85
N ILE A 213 17.52 -12.27 -4.00
CA ILE A 213 17.71 -11.42 -5.18
C ILE A 213 19.12 -11.65 -5.74
N THR A 214 19.32 -11.38 -7.02
CA THR A 214 20.65 -11.41 -7.65
C THR A 214 21.56 -10.38 -6.99
N ALA A 215 22.79 -10.78 -6.64
CA ALA A 215 23.80 -9.83 -6.19
C ALA A 215 24.13 -8.88 -7.36
N GLN A 216 23.99 -7.57 -7.15
CA GLN A 216 24.52 -6.60 -8.11
C GLN A 216 26.05 -6.74 -8.13
N SER A 217 26.58 -7.18 -9.27
CA SER A 217 28.02 -7.21 -9.58
C SER A 217 28.57 -5.82 -9.81
#